data_AF-A0A6A5UBB0-F1
#
_entry.id   AF-A0A6A5UBB0-F1
#
_cell.length_a   1.000
_cell.length_b   1.000
_cell.length_c   1.000
_cell.angle_alpha   90.00
_cell.angle_beta   90.00
_cell.angle_gamma   90.00
#
_symmetry.space_group_name_H-M   'P 1'
#
loop_
_entity.id
_entity.type
_entity.pdbx_description
1 polymer ?
#
loop_
_entity_poly.entity_id
_entity_poly.type
_entity_poly.pdbx_seq_one_letter_code
_entity_poly.pdbx_strand_id
1 'polypeptide(L)'
;MVFSDHEDPNERVDEQAITVLRYPEQRAQAICSSSLLYKTPEVFAGIEGSKGSILVARDTESKPGYLIVRPRDGEEKRLDFEAPGWGFLYEAYAVALDIQAERLQNQTCPLATTQSILERMDKIIGISGLPYKEV
;
A
#
# COMPACT_ATOMS: atom_id res chain seq x y z
N MET A 1 11.08 9.75 -13.44
CA MET A 1 11.62 8.50 -12.90
C MET A 1 13.13 8.59 -13.03
N VAL A 2 13.86 8.47 -11.91
CA VAL A 2 15.32 8.39 -11.91
C VAL A 2 15.65 6.92 -11.74
N PHE A 3 16.56 6.43 -12.57
CA PHE A 3 16.99 5.03 -12.57
C PHE A 3 18.37 4.98 -11.93
N SER A 4 18.67 3.90 -11.22
CA SER A 4 19.99 3.68 -10.67
C SER A 4 21.04 3.72 -11.77
N ASP A 5 22.15 4.40 -11.48
CA ASP A 5 23.33 4.54 -12.34
C ASP A 5 24.16 3.23 -12.31
N HIS A 6 23.50 2.08 -12.51
CA HIS A 6 24.18 0.81 -12.66
C HIS A 6 24.83 0.75 -14.04
N GLU A 7 26.10 0.35 -14.08
CA GLU A 7 26.91 0.25 -15.31
C GLU A 7 26.32 -0.70 -16.35
N ASP A 8 25.42 -1.63 -15.95
CA ASP A 8 24.68 -2.50 -16.85
C ASP A 8 23.27 -1.93 -17.17
N PRO A 9 23.03 -1.46 -18.40
CA PRO A 9 21.71 -0.98 -18.83
C PRO A 9 20.61 -2.06 -18.80
N ASN A 10 20.95 -3.34 -18.60
CA ASN A 10 20.01 -4.44 -18.47
C ASN A 10 19.64 -4.77 -17.02
N GLU A 11 20.23 -4.14 -16.01
CA GLU A 11 19.91 -4.35 -14.58
C GLU A 11 19.24 -3.13 -13.94
N ARG A 12 18.34 -2.51 -14.68
CA ARG A 12 17.66 -1.30 -14.24
C ARG A 12 16.44 -1.64 -13.40
N VAL A 13 16.38 -1.04 -12.22
CA VAL A 13 15.21 -1.03 -11.33
C VAL A 13 14.74 0.40 -11.13
N ASP A 14 13.48 0.58 -10.75
CA ASP A 14 12.99 1.90 -10.35
C ASP A 14 13.51 2.24 -8.94
N GLU A 15 14.24 3.33 -8.82
CA GLU A 15 14.66 3.83 -7.50
C GLU A 15 13.54 4.62 -6.82
N GLN A 16 12.75 5.35 -7.63
CA GLN A 16 11.66 6.19 -7.16
C GLN A 16 10.53 6.23 -8.20
N ALA A 17 9.29 6.08 -7.73
CA ALA A 17 8.12 6.17 -8.58
C ALA A 17 7.01 7.00 -7.92
N ILE A 18 6.24 7.70 -8.75
CA ILE A 18 4.98 8.33 -8.35
C ILE A 18 3.91 7.86 -9.34
N THR A 19 2.83 7.29 -8.81
CA THR A 19 1.69 6.82 -9.59
C THR A 19 0.42 7.50 -9.13
N VAL A 20 -0.42 7.91 -10.08
CA VAL A 20 -1.76 8.43 -9.80
C VAL A 20 -2.80 7.39 -10.21
N LEU A 21 -3.53 6.85 -9.24
CA LEU A 21 -4.62 5.90 -9.46
C LEU A 21 -5.95 6.65 -9.46
N ARG A 22 -6.71 6.55 -10.55
CA ARG A 22 -8.03 7.17 -10.66
C ARG A 22 -9.11 6.15 -10.35
N TYR A 23 -10.10 6.57 -9.56
CA TYR A 23 -11.27 5.79 -9.16
C TYR A 23 -12.55 6.54 -9.57
N PRO A 24 -12.94 6.49 -10.86
CA PRO A 24 -14.01 7.35 -11.39
C PRO A 24 -15.37 7.08 -10.74
N GLU A 25 -15.70 5.82 -10.48
CA GLU A 25 -16.97 5.42 -9.85
C GLU A 25 -17.09 6.01 -8.43
N GLN A 26 -15.98 6.10 -7.72
CA GLN A 26 -15.87 6.67 -6.39
C GLN A 26 -15.65 8.20 -6.42
N ARG A 27 -15.49 8.78 -7.62
CA ARG A 27 -15.07 10.18 -7.82
C ARG A 27 -13.83 10.55 -6.99
N ALA A 28 -12.89 9.61 -6.92
CA ALA A 28 -11.70 9.71 -6.09
C ALA A 28 -10.42 9.46 -6.90
N GLN A 29 -9.29 9.82 -6.30
CA GLN A 29 -7.96 9.48 -6.80
C GLN A 29 -7.03 9.18 -5.63
N ALA A 30 -5.98 8.39 -5.89
CA ALA A 30 -4.88 8.17 -4.96
C ALA A 30 -3.56 8.57 -5.63
N ILE A 31 -2.65 9.11 -4.85
CA ILE A 31 -1.27 9.38 -5.24
C ILE A 31 -0.41 8.46 -4.40
N CYS A 32 0.34 7.58 -5.07
CA CYS A 32 1.24 6.62 -4.42
C CYS A 32 2.67 6.97 -4.79
N SER A 33 3.54 7.15 -3.80
CA SER A 33 4.97 7.36 -4.01
C SER A 33 5.77 6.24 -3.37
N SER A 34 6.82 5.78 -4.05
CA SER A 34 7.81 4.82 -3.54
C SER A 34 9.22 5.37 -3.75
N SER A 35 10.14 4.98 -2.87
CA SER A 35 11.55 5.37 -2.94
C SER A 35 12.43 4.34 -2.24
N LEU A 36 13.51 3.91 -2.89
CA LEU A 36 14.60 3.16 -2.26
C LEU A 36 15.63 4.08 -1.57
N LEU A 37 15.59 5.38 -1.86
CA LEU A 37 16.61 6.35 -1.46
C LEU A 37 16.27 7.10 -0.17
N TYR A 38 15.03 7.04 0.29
CA TYR A 38 14.56 7.87 1.40
C TYR A 38 13.57 7.09 2.26
N LYS A 39 13.75 7.19 3.57
CA LYS A 39 12.82 6.59 4.55
C LYS A 39 11.53 7.39 4.58
N THR A 40 10.39 6.72 4.45
CA THR A 40 9.08 7.37 4.53
C THR A 40 8.87 8.06 5.88
N PRO A 41 8.20 9.22 5.90
CA PRO A 41 7.82 9.90 7.14
C PRO A 41 6.92 9.03 8.04
N GLU A 42 6.83 9.39 9.31
CA GLU A 42 5.99 8.68 10.29
C GLU A 42 4.52 8.60 9.87
N VAL A 43 3.99 9.69 9.31
CA VAL A 43 2.67 9.70 8.68
C VAL A 43 2.85 9.38 7.20
N PHE A 44 2.43 8.19 6.78
CA PHE A 44 2.76 7.66 5.46
C PHE A 44 1.55 7.46 4.54
N ALA A 45 0.33 7.46 5.07
CA ALA A 45 -0.88 7.39 4.24
C ALA A 45 -1.98 8.29 4.80
N GLY A 46 -2.78 8.85 3.90
CA GLY A 46 -3.88 9.74 4.22
C GLY A 46 -5.09 9.47 3.33
N ILE A 47 -6.27 9.52 3.93
CA ILE A 47 -7.55 9.42 3.23
C ILE A 47 -8.35 10.66 3.61
N GLU A 48 -8.71 11.46 2.61
CA GLU A 48 -9.42 12.72 2.78
C GLU A 48 -10.79 12.66 2.12
N GLY A 49 -11.78 13.29 2.74
CA GLY A 49 -13.13 13.35 2.21
C GLY A 49 -13.95 14.48 2.82
N SER A 50 -15.24 14.51 2.49
CA SER A 50 -16.15 15.59 2.88
C SER A 50 -16.38 15.73 4.39
N LYS A 51 -16.06 14.68 5.16
CA LYS A 51 -16.20 14.63 6.63
C LYS A 51 -14.87 14.82 7.37
N GLY A 52 -13.78 15.12 6.67
CA GLY A 52 -12.45 15.26 7.26
C GLY A 52 -11.47 14.24 6.70
N SER A 53 -10.46 13.86 7.50
CA SER A 53 -9.38 12.98 7.07
C SER A 53 -9.02 11.91 8.09
N ILE A 54 -8.46 10.80 7.60
CA ILE A 54 -7.82 9.77 8.40
C ILE A 54 -6.37 9.67 7.95
N LEU A 55 -5.44 9.77 8.88
CA LEU A 55 -4.02 9.55 8.62
C LEU A 55 -3.58 8.25 9.28
N VAL A 56 -2.72 7.51 8.59
CA VAL A 56 -2.11 6.27 9.07
C VAL A 56 -0.65 6.54 9.36
N ALA A 57 -0.20 6.12 10.54
CA ALA A 57 1.14 6.46 10.99
C ALA A 57 1.82 5.35 11.81
N ARG A 58 3.15 5.29 11.65
CA ARG A 58 4.14 4.57 12.47
C ARG A 58 5.56 4.76 11.90
N ASP A 59 6.54 4.13 12.55
CA ASP A 59 7.93 3.99 12.08
C ASP A 59 8.10 3.15 10.80
N THR A 60 7.11 2.34 10.41
CA THR A 60 7.14 1.45 9.24
C THR A 60 5.76 1.27 8.62
N GLU A 61 5.67 1.43 7.31
CA GLU A 61 4.44 1.50 6.52
C GLU A 61 3.73 0.16 6.43
N SER A 62 4.49 -0.94 6.41
CA SER A 62 3.97 -2.31 6.42
C SER A 62 3.40 -2.74 7.79
N LYS A 63 3.56 -1.90 8.82
CA LYS A 63 3.05 -2.16 10.16
C LYS A 63 2.52 -0.85 10.75
N PRO A 64 1.30 -0.42 10.41
CA PRO A 64 0.66 0.73 11.07
C PRO A 64 0.66 0.61 12.60
N GLY A 65 0.61 1.72 13.34
CA GLY A 65 0.59 1.72 14.81
C GLY A 65 -0.49 2.58 15.43
N TYR A 66 -0.88 3.65 14.74
CA TYR A 66 -1.99 4.47 15.16
C TYR A 66 -2.66 5.16 13.96
N LEU A 67 -3.90 5.59 14.17
CA LEU A 67 -4.62 6.47 13.25
C LEU A 67 -4.74 7.86 13.88
N ILE A 68 -4.67 8.89 13.04
CA ILE A 68 -5.10 10.24 13.39
C ILE A 68 -6.40 10.52 12.63
N VAL A 69 -7.51 10.58 13.36
CA VAL A 69 -8.83 10.91 12.79
C VAL A 69 -9.08 12.38 13.01
N ARG A 70 -9.24 13.13 11.91
CA ARG A 70 -9.52 14.57 11.90
C ARG A 70 -10.91 14.80 11.30
N PRO A 71 -11.97 14.82 12.11
CA PRO A 71 -13.28 15.24 11.63
C PRO A 71 -13.22 16.66 11.07
N ARG A 72 -14.03 16.97 10.05
CA ARG A 72 -14.18 18.33 9.53
C ARG A 72 -14.63 19.30 10.64
N ASP A 73 -15.63 18.85 11.39
CA ASP A 73 -16.22 19.57 12.50
C ASP A 73 -16.02 18.72 13.76
N GLY A 74 -15.02 19.04 14.57
CA GLY A 74 -14.72 18.32 15.80
C GLY A 74 -13.24 18.29 16.13
N GLU A 75 -12.92 17.61 17.23
CA GLU A 75 -11.54 17.47 17.69
C GLU A 75 -10.84 16.30 17.01
N GLU A 76 -9.56 16.51 16.69
CA GLU A 76 -8.65 15.47 16.27
C GLU A 76 -8.52 14.39 17.35
N LYS A 77 -8.54 13.13 16.94
CA LYS A 77 -8.38 11.97 17.84
C LYS A 77 -7.31 11.04 17.33
N ARG A 78 -6.40 10.67 18.23
CA ARG A 78 -5.45 9.59 18.00
C ARG A 78 -6.04 8.27 18.48
N LEU A 79 -5.96 7.25 17.63
CA LEU A 79 -6.39 5.88 17.92
C LEU A 79 -5.18 4.96 17.81
N ASP A 80 -4.56 4.65 18.94
CA ASP A 80 -3.47 3.69 19.03
C ASP A 80 -3.98 2.26 18.99
N PHE A 81 -3.23 1.37 18.35
CA PHE A 81 -3.52 -0.07 18.36
C PHE A 81 -2.24 -0.87 18.57
N GLU A 82 -2.34 -1.91 19.39
CA GLU A 82 -1.24 -2.82 19.63
C GLU A 82 -1.09 -3.79 18.45
N ALA A 83 0.15 -3.98 18.00
CA ALA A 83 0.51 -4.95 16.98
C ALA A 83 1.68 -5.81 17.53
N PRO A 84 1.38 -6.99 18.12
CA PRO A 84 2.39 -7.85 18.69
C PRO A 84 3.39 -8.33 17.64
N GLY A 85 4.68 -8.36 18.00
CA GLY A 85 5.74 -8.78 17.10
C GLY A 85 5.78 -7.94 15.82
N TRP A 86 5.80 -8.59 14.65
CA TRP A 86 5.78 -7.94 13.33
C TRP A 86 4.38 -7.88 12.69
N GLY A 87 3.35 -8.37 13.38
CA GLY A 87 1.99 -8.40 12.84
C GLY A 87 1.67 -9.62 11.96
N PHE A 88 2.65 -10.47 11.61
CA PHE A 88 2.42 -11.70 10.82
C PHE A 88 1.42 -12.68 11.44
N LEU A 89 1.17 -12.59 12.75
CA LEU A 89 0.11 -13.38 13.40
C LEU A 89 -1.28 -13.07 12.83
N TYR A 90 -1.54 -11.83 12.40
CA TYR A 90 -2.86 -11.42 11.92
C TYR A 90 -3.21 -12.06 10.57
N GLU A 91 -2.24 -12.10 9.65
CA GLU A 91 -2.42 -12.79 8.36
C GLU A 91 -2.52 -14.31 8.55
N ALA A 92 -1.71 -14.89 9.43
CA ALA A 92 -1.77 -16.32 9.75
C ALA A 92 -3.13 -16.71 10.35
N TYR A 93 -3.65 -15.90 11.28
CA TYR A 93 -4.99 -16.11 11.85
C TYR A 93 -6.09 -15.94 10.82
N ALA A 94 -6.01 -14.95 9.93
CA ALA A 94 -6.99 -14.78 8.87
C ALA A 94 -7.09 -16.05 8.00
N VAL A 95 -5.93 -16.60 7.58
CA VAL A 95 -5.87 -17.86 6.82
C VAL A 95 -6.42 -19.04 7.63
N ALA A 96 -6.07 -19.16 8.90
CA ALA A 96 -6.57 -20.23 9.75
C ALA A 96 -8.11 -20.20 9.90
N LEU A 97 -8.69 -19.01 10.06
CA LEU A 97 -10.14 -18.81 10.13
C LEU A 97 -10.85 -19.16 8.81
N ASP A 98 -10.20 -18.88 7.67
CA ASP A 98 -10.72 -19.26 6.35
C ASP A 98 -10.70 -20.77 6.13
N ILE A 99 -9.60 -21.44 6.50
CA ILE A 99 -9.48 -22.91 6.45
C ILE A 99 -10.51 -23.56 7.36
N GLN A 100 -10.65 -23.07 8.60
CA GLN A 100 -11.64 -23.58 9.56
C GLN A 100 -13.08 -23.48 9.03
N ALA A 101 -13.36 -22.43 8.25
CA ALA A 101 -14.66 -22.21 7.63
C ALA A 101 -14.79 -22.81 6.23
N GLU A 102 -13.86 -23.70 5.84
CA GLU A 102 -13.85 -24.41 4.56
C GLU A 102 -13.86 -23.49 3.33
N ARG A 103 -13.29 -22.29 3.46
CA ARG A 103 -13.18 -21.34 2.35
C ARG A 103 -11.94 -21.65 1.51
N LEU A 104 -12.11 -21.54 0.19
CA LEU A 104 -11.03 -21.76 -0.79
C LEU A 104 -10.15 -20.51 -1.03
N GLN A 105 -10.50 -19.38 -0.42
CA GLN A 105 -9.76 -18.13 -0.55
C GLN A 105 -9.93 -17.28 0.69
N ASN A 106 -9.02 -16.33 0.89
CA ASN A 106 -9.07 -15.44 2.03
C ASN A 106 -10.23 -14.44 1.91
N GLN A 107 -10.97 -14.23 3.00
CA GLN A 107 -12.11 -13.30 2.98
C GLN A 107 -11.66 -11.83 2.84
N THR A 108 -10.54 -11.46 3.45
CA THR A 108 -10.03 -10.08 3.46
C THR A 108 -9.30 -9.72 2.17
N CYS A 109 -8.51 -10.64 1.61
CA CYS A 109 -7.80 -10.51 0.35
C CYS A 109 -8.12 -11.70 -0.59
N PRO A 110 -9.29 -11.69 -1.26
CA PRO A 110 -9.66 -12.71 -2.24
C PRO A 110 -8.73 -12.74 -3.45
N LEU A 111 -8.71 -13.84 -4.20
CA LEU A 111 -7.85 -14.01 -5.38
C LEU A 111 -8.05 -12.89 -6.42
N ALA A 112 -9.30 -12.50 -6.64
CA ALA A 112 -9.64 -11.42 -7.57
C ALA A 112 -9.00 -10.07 -7.17
N THR A 113 -8.91 -9.79 -5.85
CA THR A 113 -8.24 -8.58 -5.36
C THR A 113 -6.75 -8.64 -5.65
N THR A 114 -6.10 -9.77 -5.36
CA THR A 114 -4.68 -10.00 -5.67
C THR A 114 -4.39 -9.82 -7.16
N GLN A 115 -5.17 -10.46 -8.03
CA GLN A 115 -5.03 -10.31 -9.48
C GLN A 115 -5.16 -8.85 -9.90
N SER A 116 -6.17 -8.15 -9.37
CA SER A 116 -6.40 -6.75 -9.69
C SER A 116 -5.25 -5.83 -9.23
N ILE A 117 -4.56 -6.15 -8.14
CA ILE A 117 -3.37 -5.41 -7.68
C ILE A 117 -2.20 -5.68 -8.63
N LEU A 118 -1.91 -6.96 -8.93
CA LEU A 118 -0.80 -7.36 -9.79
C LEU A 118 -0.93 -6.79 -11.20
N GLU A 119 -2.12 -6.87 -11.81
CA GLU A 119 -2.38 -6.27 -13.13
C GLU A 119 -2.15 -4.75 -13.16
N ARG A 120 -2.36 -4.04 -12.04
CA ARG A 120 -2.04 -2.61 -11.94
C ARG A 120 -0.54 -2.38 -11.81
N MET A 121 0.16 -3.21 -11.04
CA MET A 121 1.62 -3.16 -10.92
C MET A 121 2.29 -3.40 -12.27
N ASP A 122 1.84 -4.41 -13.03
CA ASP A 122 2.32 -4.70 -14.38
C ASP A 122 2.16 -3.50 -15.31
N LYS A 123 1.02 -2.79 -15.23
CA LYS A 123 0.79 -1.57 -16.02
C LYS A 123 1.72 -0.43 -15.59
N ILE A 124 1.94 -0.25 -14.29
CA ILE A 124 2.86 0.79 -13.78
C ILE A 124 4.29 0.53 -14.28
N ILE A 125 4.72 -0.72 -14.23
CA ILE A 125 6.04 -1.16 -14.72
C ILE A 125 6.13 -1.07 -16.24
N GLY A 126 5.06 -1.38 -16.97
CA GLY A 126 5.00 -1.14 -18.42
C GLY A 126 5.16 0.33 -18.79
N ILE A 127 4.59 1.25 -18.00
CA ILE A 127 4.71 2.70 -18.21
C ILE A 127 6.10 3.23 -17.83
N SER A 128 6.79 2.59 -16.88
CA SER A 128 8.14 2.98 -16.46
C SER A 128 9.21 2.71 -17.51
N GLY A 129 8.93 1.84 -18.50
CA GLY A 129 9.90 1.39 -19.48
C GLY A 129 10.92 0.38 -18.92
N LEU A 130 10.58 -0.27 -17.80
CA LEU A 130 11.38 -1.34 -17.18
C LEU A 130 10.71 -2.70 -17.40
N PRO A 131 10.93 -3.39 -18.53
CA PRO A 131 10.33 -4.69 -18.75
C PRO A 131 10.87 -5.71 -17.75
N TYR A 132 10.02 -6.65 -17.33
CA TYR A 132 10.49 -7.85 -16.66
C TYR A 132 11.42 -8.62 -17.60
N LYS A 133 12.55 -9.13 -17.09
CA LYS A 133 13.35 -10.09 -17.84
C LYS A 133 12.53 -11.37 -17.99
N GLU A 134 12.36 -11.83 -19.21
CA GLU A 134 11.92 -13.22 -19.44
C GLU A 134 13.05 -14.14 -18.93
N VAL A 135 12.67 -15.10 -18.07
CA VAL A 135 13.57 -16.13 -17.53
C VAL A 135 13.50 -17.37 -18.39
#